data_AF-A0A1F8ADT8-F1
#
_entry.id   AF-A0A1F8ADT8-F1
#
_cell.length_a   1.000
_cell.length_b   1.000
_cell.length_c   1.000
_cell.angle_alpha   90.00
_cell.angle_beta   90.00
_cell.angle_gamma   90.00
#
_symmetry.space_group_name_H-M   'P 1'
#
loop_
_entity.id
_entity.type
_entity.pdbx_description
1 polymer ?
#
loop_
_entity_poly.entity_id
_entity_poly.type
_entity_poly.pdbx_seq_one_letter_code
_entity_poly.pdbx_strand_id
1 'polypeptide(L)'
;CDEAKPTCQRCTTAGRPCSYTAIPKGKASSTLRMVVYRAPGSRSSFLTSEEERQSFDFFLHQTRYRFPAGFSDSVLQAAHSEEALARAIISFGALQQVYEYNDDPFLVSPLGQLAMQEYGRALRYVRIRLGNGGRDLGLVCCLLFACFECMRGCPRAAVVHIKSGLDILGRCVEELAWNVVSRETMVSLFTRLDNQLLGLLGTSLPRTLNRDGEQGSSILARIDIGSNGGNVERSLDGVLNSIFHDRLNMALIMENPSTFVLPLDQGRTLRYLKEWYERFVKAMPSPGLSGQPETSYIHDEDPNLMRIWYIIGKMYVAVPPDGPECVWDQFRAEFKTIISLAEDYLLRMRKSSQKRTFSFDLGIVSPLYIVGVRCRHINTRRRAIWLLETCERREILWDSTITGMTARRVMEFEESSGIGAELLGQRVRTVTAVLDDDKGVSVELE
;
A
#
# COMPACT_ATOMS: atom_id res chain seq x y z
N CYS A 1 -72.22 -20.88 -3.45
CA CYS A 1 -72.18 -22.19 -2.80
C CYS A 1 -71.53 -21.97 -1.44
N ASP A 2 -72.07 -22.45 -0.32
CA ASP A 2 -71.40 -22.38 1.00
C ASP A 2 -70.38 -23.52 1.19
N GLU A 3 -70.12 -24.29 0.12
CA GLU A 3 -69.09 -25.33 0.01
C GLU A 3 -69.24 -26.52 0.97
N ALA A 4 -70.33 -26.58 1.73
CA ALA A 4 -70.70 -27.72 2.55
C ALA A 4 -70.99 -28.95 1.67
N LYS A 5 -70.34 -30.08 1.99
CA LYS A 5 -70.50 -31.36 1.27
C LYS A 5 -71.34 -32.33 2.11
N PRO A 6 -72.26 -33.11 1.50
CA PRO A 6 -72.42 -33.33 0.05
C PRO A 6 -73.31 -32.31 -0.68
N THR A 7 -74.04 -31.43 0.03
CA THR A 7 -75.02 -30.48 -0.55
C THR A 7 -74.94 -29.13 0.15
N CYS A 8 -74.78 -28.04 -0.62
CA CYS A 8 -74.74 -26.68 -0.09
C CYS A 8 -76.13 -26.20 0.38
N GLN A 9 -76.21 -25.31 1.38
CA GLN A 9 -77.51 -24.83 1.92
C GLN A 9 -78.42 -24.27 0.82
N ARG A 10 -77.85 -23.51 -0.12
CA ARG A 10 -78.62 -22.88 -1.20
C ARG A 10 -79.25 -23.90 -2.15
N CYS A 11 -78.61 -25.05 -2.38
CA CYS A 11 -79.18 -26.14 -3.18
C CYS A 11 -80.27 -26.89 -2.41
N THR A 12 -80.11 -27.04 -1.09
CA THR A 12 -81.11 -27.64 -0.19
C THR A 12 -82.40 -26.82 -0.18
N THR A 13 -82.31 -25.50 -0.01
CA THR A 13 -83.50 -24.62 0.01
C THR A 13 -84.19 -24.54 -1.35
N ALA A 14 -83.44 -24.68 -2.44
CA ALA A 14 -83.96 -24.60 -3.80
C ALA A 14 -84.46 -25.94 -4.37
N GLY A 15 -84.33 -27.05 -3.63
CA GLY A 15 -84.75 -28.38 -4.08
C GLY A 15 -84.02 -28.89 -5.33
N ARG A 16 -82.79 -28.41 -5.58
CA ARG A 16 -82.00 -28.78 -6.79
C ARG A 16 -80.80 -29.65 -6.41
N PRO A 17 -80.42 -30.61 -7.28
CA PRO A 17 -79.24 -31.44 -7.06
C PRO A 17 -77.96 -30.58 -7.06
N CYS A 18 -77.13 -30.76 -6.04
CA CYS A 18 -75.85 -30.04 -5.90
C CYS A 18 -74.73 -30.87 -6.55
N SER A 19 -74.16 -30.36 -7.65
CA SER A 19 -73.06 -31.02 -8.35
C SER A 19 -71.78 -30.21 -8.17
N TYR A 20 -70.81 -30.81 -7.48
CA TYR A 20 -69.45 -30.28 -7.37
C TYR A 20 -68.61 -30.91 -8.48
N THR A 21 -68.42 -30.19 -9.59
CA THR A 21 -67.52 -30.64 -10.65
C THR A 21 -66.07 -30.54 -10.16
N ALA A 22 -65.38 -31.68 -10.12
CA ALA A 22 -63.93 -31.68 -9.89
C ALA A 22 -63.28 -30.91 -11.05
N ILE A 23 -62.48 -29.88 -10.71
CA ILE A 23 -61.71 -29.12 -11.70
C ILE A 23 -60.83 -30.11 -12.48
N PRO A 24 -60.84 -30.12 -13.83
CA PRO A 24 -59.96 -30.98 -14.59
C PRO A 24 -58.52 -30.66 -14.19
N LYS A 25 -57.74 -31.69 -13.80
CA LYS A 25 -56.28 -31.55 -13.64
C LYS A 25 -55.70 -31.12 -14.98
N GLY A 26 -55.51 -29.82 -15.17
CA GLY A 26 -54.85 -29.27 -16.35
C GLY A 26 -53.49 -29.94 -16.50
N LYS A 27 -53.17 -30.38 -17.72
CA LYS A 27 -51.82 -30.85 -18.07
C LYS A 27 -50.84 -29.81 -17.58
N ALA A 28 -49.93 -30.23 -16.70
CA ALA A 28 -48.91 -29.35 -16.14
C ALA A 28 -48.12 -28.74 -17.30
N SER A 29 -48.35 -27.45 -17.55
CA SER A 29 -47.39 -26.64 -18.30
C SER A 29 -46.08 -26.77 -17.53
N SER A 30 -45.06 -27.38 -18.14
CA SER A 30 -43.71 -27.48 -17.59
C SER A 30 -43.13 -26.06 -17.57
N THR A 31 -43.56 -25.28 -16.60
CA THR A 31 -42.90 -24.04 -16.22
C THR A 31 -41.52 -24.45 -15.75
N LEU A 32 -40.51 -24.15 -16.56
CA LEU A 32 -39.11 -24.25 -16.16
C LEU A 32 -38.95 -23.44 -14.87
N ARG A 33 -38.92 -24.14 -13.73
CA ARG A 33 -38.53 -23.55 -12.46
C ARG A 33 -37.02 -23.50 -12.44
N MET A 34 -36.47 -22.34 -12.77
CA MET A 34 -35.09 -22.05 -12.40
C MET A 34 -35.02 -21.93 -10.88
N VAL A 35 -34.54 -22.99 -10.24
CA VAL A 35 -34.15 -22.97 -8.83
C VAL A 35 -32.77 -22.32 -8.77
N VAL A 36 -32.73 -21.03 -8.48
CA VAL A 36 -31.47 -20.37 -8.12
C VAL A 36 -31.13 -20.84 -6.71
N TYR A 37 -30.19 -21.78 -6.59
CA TYR A 37 -29.56 -22.11 -5.31
C TYR A 37 -28.80 -20.87 -4.84
N ARG A 38 -29.43 -20.05 -3.98
CA ARG A 38 -28.68 -19.12 -3.14
C ARG A 38 -28.06 -19.95 -2.03
N ALA A 39 -26.74 -19.90 -1.90
CA ALA A 39 -26.07 -20.40 -0.70
C ALA A 39 -26.82 -19.87 0.53
N PRO A 40 -27.05 -20.69 1.59
CA PRO A 40 -27.68 -20.19 2.82
C PRO A 40 -26.91 -18.93 3.19
N GLY A 41 -27.63 -17.81 3.28
CA GLY A 41 -27.01 -16.50 3.35
C GLY A 41 -25.98 -16.48 4.46
N SER A 42 -24.70 -16.57 4.09
CA SER A 42 -23.57 -16.28 4.96
C SER A 42 -23.60 -14.78 5.18
N ARG A 43 -24.63 -14.30 5.87
CA ARG A 43 -24.67 -12.95 6.41
C ARG A 43 -23.63 -12.98 7.51
N SER A 44 -22.41 -12.60 7.15
CA SER A 44 -21.42 -12.18 8.12
C SER A 44 -22.12 -11.27 9.12
N SER A 45 -22.19 -11.67 10.39
CA SER A 45 -22.99 -10.98 11.41
C SER A 45 -22.60 -9.51 11.57
N PHE A 46 -21.37 -9.17 11.18
CA PHE A 46 -20.84 -7.82 11.20
C PHE A 46 -21.40 -6.89 10.09
N LEU A 47 -22.02 -7.41 9.02
CA LEU A 47 -22.57 -6.63 7.91
C LEU A 47 -24.05 -6.26 8.16
N THR A 48 -24.24 -5.11 8.78
CA THR A 48 -25.54 -4.63 9.27
C THR A 48 -26.25 -3.71 8.28
N SER A 49 -25.53 -2.92 7.49
CA SER A 49 -26.08 -2.02 6.47
C SER A 49 -25.74 -2.45 5.04
N GLU A 50 -26.40 -1.85 4.04
CA GLU A 50 -26.09 -2.13 2.63
C GLU A 50 -24.79 -1.45 2.21
N GLU A 51 -24.51 -0.26 2.74
CA GLU A 51 -23.28 0.49 2.52
C GLU A 51 -22.07 -0.28 3.08
N GLU A 52 -22.19 -0.86 4.28
CA GLU A 52 -21.14 -1.74 4.84
C GLU A 52 -20.85 -2.93 3.92
N ARG A 53 -21.89 -3.53 3.31
CA ARG A 53 -21.73 -4.65 2.36
C ARG A 53 -21.02 -4.20 1.10
N GLN A 54 -21.42 -3.06 0.52
CA GLN A 54 -20.79 -2.53 -0.68
C GLN A 54 -19.32 -2.18 -0.45
N SER A 55 -18.98 -1.59 0.69
CA SER A 55 -17.57 -1.28 1.02
C SER A 55 -16.75 -2.55 1.28
N PHE A 56 -17.31 -3.56 1.93
CA PHE A 56 -16.65 -4.86 2.10
C PHE A 56 -16.46 -5.57 0.76
N ASP A 57 -17.47 -5.56 -0.11
CA ASP A 57 -17.43 -6.14 -1.46
C ASP A 57 -16.40 -5.44 -2.34
N PHE A 58 -16.31 -4.12 -2.24
CA PHE A 58 -15.25 -3.35 -2.91
C PHE A 58 -13.87 -3.79 -2.44
N PHE A 59 -13.68 -4.04 -1.14
CA PHE A 59 -12.40 -4.55 -0.65
C PHE A 59 -12.09 -5.93 -1.25
N LEU A 60 -13.07 -6.85 -1.23
CA LEU A 60 -12.95 -8.19 -1.80
C LEU A 60 -12.59 -8.18 -3.28
N HIS A 61 -13.17 -7.27 -4.07
CA HIS A 61 -13.03 -7.27 -5.52
C HIS A 61 -11.99 -6.31 -6.05
N GLN A 62 -11.52 -5.33 -5.25
CA GLN A 62 -10.55 -4.32 -5.70
C GLN A 62 -9.40 -4.13 -4.71
N THR A 63 -9.67 -3.74 -3.46
CA THR A 63 -8.63 -3.39 -2.49
C THR A 63 -7.66 -4.52 -2.18
N ARG A 64 -8.15 -5.77 -2.11
CA ARG A 64 -7.34 -6.93 -1.73
C ARG A 64 -6.13 -7.17 -2.65
N TYR A 65 -6.20 -6.71 -3.90
CA TYR A 65 -5.12 -6.86 -4.88
C TYR A 65 -4.05 -5.77 -4.76
N ARG A 66 -4.18 -4.85 -3.80
CA ARG A 66 -3.16 -3.86 -3.45
C ARG A 66 -2.19 -4.36 -2.38
N PHE A 67 -2.34 -5.62 -1.95
CA PHE A 67 -1.49 -6.30 -1.00
C PHE A 67 -1.18 -7.72 -1.50
N PRO A 68 -0.12 -8.35 -0.99
CA PRO A 68 0.16 -9.76 -1.28
C PRO A 68 -1.01 -10.67 -0.89
N ALA A 69 -1.28 -11.68 -1.72
CA ALA A 69 -2.40 -12.61 -1.50
C ALA A 69 -2.40 -13.23 -0.10
N GLY A 70 -1.22 -13.65 0.40
CA GLY A 70 -1.06 -14.22 1.73
C GLY A 70 -1.47 -13.28 2.88
N PHE A 71 -1.43 -11.96 2.66
CA PHE A 71 -1.98 -10.99 3.60
C PHE A 71 -3.49 -10.87 3.44
N SER A 72 -3.96 -10.53 2.25
CA SER A 72 -5.37 -10.24 2.01
C SER A 72 -6.29 -11.42 2.31
N ASP A 73 -5.93 -12.63 1.90
CA ASP A 73 -6.76 -13.81 2.11
C ASP A 73 -6.87 -14.14 3.61
N SER A 74 -5.76 -14.03 4.34
CA SER A 74 -5.72 -14.25 5.79
C SER A 74 -6.52 -13.19 6.56
N VAL A 75 -6.42 -11.93 6.15
CA VAL A 75 -7.18 -10.82 6.74
C VAL A 75 -8.68 -10.96 6.50
N LEU A 76 -9.07 -11.35 5.28
CA LEU A 76 -10.47 -11.63 4.94
C LEU A 76 -11.03 -12.80 5.74
N GLN A 77 -10.25 -13.88 5.90
CA GLN A 77 -10.64 -15.01 6.73
C GLN A 77 -10.82 -14.60 8.20
N ALA A 78 -9.85 -13.87 8.76
CA ALA A 78 -9.88 -13.41 10.15
C ALA A 78 -11.02 -12.41 10.43
N ALA A 79 -11.45 -11.63 9.43
CA ALA A 79 -12.58 -10.71 9.55
C ALA A 79 -13.91 -11.41 9.90
N HIS A 80 -14.05 -12.70 9.59
CA HIS A 80 -15.24 -13.47 9.99
C HIS A 80 -15.33 -13.73 11.50
N SER A 81 -14.21 -13.69 12.22
CA SER A 81 -14.15 -13.94 13.67
C SER A 81 -13.74 -12.72 14.50
N GLU A 82 -13.02 -11.76 13.92
CA GLU A 82 -12.48 -10.58 14.61
C GLU A 82 -13.16 -9.30 14.09
N GLU A 83 -14.11 -8.76 14.86
CA GLU A 83 -14.84 -7.53 14.53
C GLU A 83 -13.91 -6.35 14.22
N ALA A 84 -12.77 -6.24 14.91
CA ALA A 84 -11.78 -5.19 14.64
C ALA A 84 -11.35 -5.15 13.17
N LEU A 85 -11.08 -6.31 12.57
CA LEU A 85 -10.66 -6.42 11.18
C LEU A 85 -11.81 -6.19 10.22
N ALA A 86 -12.99 -6.74 10.51
CA ALA A 86 -14.18 -6.48 9.70
C ALA A 86 -14.43 -4.97 9.54
N ARG A 87 -14.39 -4.23 10.65
CA ARG A 87 -14.54 -2.76 10.66
C ARG A 87 -13.42 -2.04 9.92
N ALA A 88 -12.18 -2.48 10.09
CA ALA A 88 -11.03 -1.90 9.38
C ALA A 88 -11.12 -2.11 7.85
N ILE A 89 -11.56 -3.30 7.41
CA ILE A 89 -11.76 -3.64 5.99
C ILE A 89 -12.87 -2.81 5.37
N ILE A 90 -14.03 -2.72 6.04
CA ILE A 90 -15.16 -1.90 5.57
C ILE A 90 -14.73 -0.43 5.46
N SER A 91 -14.08 0.08 6.51
CA SER A 91 -13.56 1.43 6.54
C SER A 91 -12.61 1.72 5.37
N PHE A 92 -11.66 0.82 5.11
CA PHE A 92 -10.68 1.00 4.05
C PHE A 92 -11.29 0.86 2.66
N GLY A 93 -12.21 -0.10 2.46
CA GLY A 93 -12.96 -0.24 1.21
C GLY A 93 -13.85 0.96 0.91
N ALA A 94 -14.45 1.59 1.93
CA ALA A 94 -15.19 2.84 1.78
C ALA A 94 -14.26 4.01 1.41
N LEU A 95 -13.14 4.18 2.11
CA LEU A 95 -12.19 5.25 1.84
C LEU A 95 -11.57 5.13 0.45
N GLN A 96 -11.21 3.92 0.01
CA GLN A 96 -10.62 3.72 -1.30
C GLN A 96 -11.60 4.05 -2.43
N GLN A 97 -12.89 3.73 -2.27
CA GLN A 97 -13.91 4.19 -3.20
C GLN A 97 -13.97 5.71 -3.26
N VAL A 98 -13.92 6.38 -2.10
CA VAL A 98 -13.91 7.84 -2.05
C VAL A 98 -12.69 8.40 -2.78
N TYR A 99 -11.50 7.85 -2.51
CA TYR A 99 -10.24 8.28 -3.08
C TYR A 99 -10.16 8.08 -4.60
N GLU A 100 -10.62 6.92 -5.10
CA GLU A 100 -10.49 6.56 -6.51
C GLU A 100 -11.63 7.12 -7.39
N TYR A 101 -12.79 7.44 -6.82
CA TYR A 101 -14.00 7.75 -7.59
C TYR A 101 -14.73 9.05 -7.22
N ASN A 102 -14.69 9.51 -5.96
CA ASN A 102 -15.63 10.53 -5.49
C ASN A 102 -15.02 11.90 -5.17
N ASP A 103 -13.73 12.15 -5.45
CA ASP A 103 -13.00 13.41 -5.19
C ASP A 103 -13.50 14.19 -3.95
N ASP A 104 -13.62 13.47 -2.83
CA ASP A 104 -14.07 14.00 -1.53
C ASP A 104 -12.91 13.92 -0.53
N PRO A 105 -11.92 14.83 -0.62
CA PRO A 105 -10.73 14.80 0.22
C PRO A 105 -11.03 15.08 1.71
N PHE A 106 -12.18 15.69 2.01
CA PHE A 106 -12.58 16.04 3.38
C PHE A 106 -13.52 15.01 4.01
N LEU A 107 -13.84 13.93 3.30
CA LEU A 107 -14.70 12.84 3.76
C LEU A 107 -16.09 13.30 4.25
N VAL A 108 -16.65 14.31 3.58
CA VAL A 108 -17.94 14.90 3.94
C VAL A 108 -19.11 14.09 3.38
N SER A 109 -18.90 13.35 2.30
CA SER A 109 -19.91 12.47 1.70
C SER A 109 -20.37 11.39 2.68
N PRO A 110 -21.60 10.83 2.51
CA PRO A 110 -22.06 9.73 3.36
C PRO A 110 -21.09 8.53 3.40
N LEU A 111 -20.43 8.23 2.27
CA LEU A 111 -19.43 7.16 2.20
C LEU A 111 -18.13 7.52 2.93
N GLY A 112 -17.68 8.77 2.83
CA GLY A 112 -16.55 9.28 3.61
C GLY A 112 -16.82 9.26 5.12
N GLN A 113 -18.04 9.65 5.54
CA GLN A 113 -18.47 9.57 6.92
C GLN A 113 -18.53 8.11 7.42
N LEU A 114 -19.05 7.18 6.61
CA LEU A 114 -19.02 5.75 6.92
C LEU A 114 -17.57 5.26 7.12
N ALA A 115 -16.66 5.61 6.19
CA ALA A 115 -15.26 5.24 6.29
C ALA A 115 -14.64 5.65 7.64
N MET A 116 -14.90 6.89 8.07
CA MET A 116 -14.43 7.44 9.34
C MET A 116 -15.10 6.81 10.57
N GLN A 117 -16.41 6.53 10.51
CA GLN A 117 -17.13 5.87 11.59
C GLN A 117 -16.61 4.45 11.82
N GLU A 118 -16.46 3.66 10.75
CA GLU A 118 -15.95 2.29 10.82
C GLU A 118 -14.47 2.26 11.25
N TYR A 119 -13.66 3.24 10.82
CA TYR A 119 -12.30 3.44 11.32
C TYR A 119 -12.28 3.63 12.84
N GLY A 120 -13.12 4.53 13.35
CA GLY A 120 -13.24 4.80 14.79
C GLY A 120 -13.72 3.59 15.59
N ARG A 121 -14.64 2.79 15.03
CA ARG A 121 -15.09 1.52 15.64
C ARG A 121 -13.95 0.50 15.68
N ALA A 122 -13.22 0.34 14.57
CA ALA A 122 -12.09 -0.57 14.47
C ALA A 122 -11.03 -0.24 15.54
N LEU A 123 -10.64 1.03 15.68
CA LEU A 123 -9.70 1.48 16.71
C LEU A 123 -10.12 1.11 18.13
N ARG A 124 -11.43 1.25 18.45
CA ARG A 124 -11.96 0.87 19.78
C ARG A 124 -11.81 -0.62 20.04
N TYR A 125 -12.16 -1.47 19.07
CA TYR A 125 -12.03 -2.92 19.21
C TYR A 125 -10.56 -3.37 19.30
N VAL A 126 -9.68 -2.81 18.47
CA VAL A 126 -8.23 -3.11 18.51
C VAL A 126 -7.64 -2.77 19.88
N ARG A 127 -8.00 -1.61 20.43
CA ARG A 127 -7.51 -1.20 21.77
C ARG A 127 -7.89 -2.20 22.85
N ILE A 128 -9.11 -2.74 22.82
CA ILE A 128 -9.56 -3.77 23.76
C ILE A 128 -8.79 -5.08 23.54
N ARG A 129 -8.64 -5.52 22.28
CA ARG A 129 -7.94 -6.77 21.97
C ARG A 129 -6.46 -6.71 22.32
N LEU A 130 -5.80 -5.58 22.12
CA LEU A 130 -4.41 -5.34 22.55
C LEU A 130 -4.25 -5.48 24.07
N GLY A 131 -5.20 -4.96 24.85
CA GLY A 131 -5.21 -5.13 26.31
C GLY A 131 -5.36 -6.59 26.77
N ASN A 132 -5.90 -7.45 25.89
CA ASN A 132 -6.10 -8.88 26.13
C ASN A 132 -5.06 -9.75 25.39
N GLY A 133 -3.90 -9.19 25.01
CA GLY A 133 -2.80 -9.94 24.39
C GLY A 133 -2.90 -10.16 22.88
N GLY A 134 -3.87 -9.55 22.20
CA GLY A 134 -4.06 -9.62 20.74
C GLY A 134 -3.05 -8.82 19.92
N ARG A 135 -1.75 -9.03 20.15
CA ARG A 135 -0.66 -8.28 19.50
C ARG A 135 -0.58 -8.53 17.98
N ASP A 136 -0.82 -9.76 17.52
CA ASP A 136 -0.86 -10.11 16.09
C ASP A 136 -1.93 -9.31 15.33
N LEU A 137 -3.12 -9.22 15.91
CA LEU A 137 -4.24 -8.44 15.38
C LEU A 137 -3.87 -6.95 15.33
N GLY A 138 -3.22 -6.46 16.38
CA GLY A 138 -2.69 -5.10 16.46
C GLY A 138 -1.78 -4.75 15.29
N LEU A 139 -0.85 -5.64 14.92
CA LEU A 139 0.07 -5.43 13.79
C LEU A 139 -0.67 -5.28 12.45
N VAL A 140 -1.64 -6.16 12.19
CA VAL A 140 -2.45 -6.09 10.97
C VAL A 140 -3.24 -4.78 10.92
N CYS A 141 -3.82 -4.38 12.05
CA CYS A 141 -4.54 -3.11 12.15
C CYS A 141 -3.63 -1.89 12.00
N CYS A 142 -2.41 -1.88 12.58
CA CYS A 142 -1.43 -0.82 12.36
C CYS A 142 -1.15 -0.62 10.86
N LEU A 143 -0.99 -1.72 10.11
CA LEU A 143 -0.76 -1.65 8.66
C LEU A 143 -1.98 -1.07 7.92
N LEU A 144 -3.19 -1.59 8.17
CA LEU A 144 -4.40 -1.10 7.51
C LEU A 144 -4.71 0.36 7.88
N PHE A 145 -4.49 0.75 9.14
CA PHE A 145 -4.68 2.13 9.59
C PHE A 145 -3.61 3.06 9.00
N ALA A 146 -2.35 2.63 8.86
CA ALA A 146 -1.36 3.41 8.13
C ALA A 146 -1.79 3.67 6.68
N CYS A 147 -2.33 2.66 5.99
CA CYS A 147 -2.85 2.82 4.63
C CYS A 147 -4.04 3.81 4.58
N PHE A 148 -4.96 3.68 5.53
CA PHE A 148 -6.11 4.57 5.65
C PHE A 148 -5.68 6.03 5.89
N GLU A 149 -4.81 6.25 6.87
CA GLU A 149 -4.25 7.55 7.24
C GLU A 149 -3.49 8.21 6.08
N CYS A 150 -2.69 7.42 5.37
CA CYS A 150 -2.03 7.86 4.15
C CYS A 150 -3.06 8.28 3.10
N MET A 151 -4.06 7.46 2.79
CA MET A 151 -5.01 7.73 1.71
C MET A 151 -5.88 8.97 1.99
N ARG A 152 -6.27 9.20 3.25
CA ARG A 152 -7.01 10.41 3.63
C ARG A 152 -6.16 11.68 3.72
N GLY A 153 -4.83 11.57 3.62
CA GLY A 153 -3.93 12.73 3.66
C GLY A 153 -3.44 13.13 5.05
N CYS A 154 -3.41 12.23 6.03
CA CYS A 154 -2.88 12.45 7.37
C CYS A 154 -1.57 11.67 7.61
N PRO A 155 -0.44 12.12 7.04
CA PRO A 155 0.80 11.34 7.03
C PRO A 155 1.43 11.18 8.42
N ARG A 156 1.27 12.12 9.38
CA ARG A 156 1.82 11.92 10.74
C ARG A 156 1.14 10.77 11.47
N ALA A 157 -0.19 10.72 11.39
CA ALA A 157 -0.96 9.63 11.96
C ALA A 157 -0.60 8.27 11.31
N ALA A 158 -0.35 8.25 10.01
CA ALA A 158 0.15 7.06 9.32
C ALA A 158 1.51 6.62 9.88
N VAL A 159 2.45 7.56 10.01
CA VAL A 159 3.78 7.33 10.59
C VAL A 159 3.68 6.78 12.03
N VAL A 160 2.75 7.28 12.84
CA VAL A 160 2.51 6.77 14.21
C VAL A 160 2.07 5.30 14.19
N HIS A 161 1.16 4.90 13.29
CA HIS A 161 0.75 3.49 13.16
C HIS A 161 1.90 2.61 12.68
N ILE A 162 2.68 3.07 11.70
CA ILE A 162 3.84 2.32 11.20
C ILE A 162 4.85 2.11 12.33
N LYS A 163 5.24 3.18 13.05
CA LYS A 163 6.16 3.10 14.18
C LYS A 163 5.63 2.14 15.26
N SER A 164 4.37 2.28 15.64
CA SER A 164 3.75 1.40 16.64
C SER A 164 3.83 -0.08 16.23
N GLY A 165 3.60 -0.38 14.95
CA GLY A 165 3.73 -1.75 14.43
C GLY A 165 5.18 -2.24 14.39
N LEU A 166 6.14 -1.38 14.02
CA LEU A 166 7.57 -1.67 14.08
C LEU A 166 8.05 -1.95 15.52
N ASP A 167 7.56 -1.18 16.50
CA ASP A 167 7.87 -1.37 17.92
C ASP A 167 7.31 -2.70 18.45
N ILE A 168 6.07 -3.05 18.08
CA ILE A 168 5.46 -4.34 18.44
C ILE A 168 6.27 -5.48 17.84
N LEU A 169 6.60 -5.40 16.54
CA LEU A 169 7.45 -6.41 15.89
C LEU A 169 8.80 -6.52 16.60
N GLY A 170 9.50 -5.41 16.79
CA GLY A 170 10.83 -5.43 17.35
C GLY A 170 10.91 -5.96 18.78
N ARG A 171 9.89 -5.70 19.61
CA ARG A 171 9.84 -6.16 21.01
C ARG A 171 9.30 -7.58 21.17
N CYS A 172 8.41 -8.02 20.28
CA CYS A 172 7.60 -9.22 20.51
C CYS A 172 7.71 -10.28 19.40
N VAL A 173 8.49 -10.09 18.33
CA VAL A 173 8.47 -10.96 17.11
C VAL A 173 8.51 -12.47 17.41
N GLU A 174 9.32 -12.91 18.38
CA GLU A 174 9.47 -14.32 18.74
C GLU A 174 8.33 -14.84 19.66
N GLU A 175 7.63 -13.94 20.36
CA GLU A 175 6.52 -14.27 21.27
C GLU A 175 5.15 -14.24 20.60
N LEU A 176 5.07 -13.67 19.39
CA LEU A 176 3.83 -13.55 18.64
C LEU A 176 3.34 -14.94 18.20
N ALA A 177 2.02 -15.15 18.31
CA ALA A 177 1.40 -16.41 17.96
C ALA A 177 1.18 -16.54 16.44
N TRP A 178 1.22 -15.43 15.71
CA TRP A 178 0.98 -15.36 14.26
C TRP A 178 -0.37 -15.96 13.85
N ASN A 179 -1.40 -15.75 14.67
CA ASN A 179 -2.72 -16.35 14.46
C ASN A 179 -3.51 -15.74 13.29
N VAL A 180 -3.17 -14.52 12.89
CA VAL A 180 -3.90 -13.77 11.85
C VAL A 180 -3.18 -13.82 10.52
N VAL A 181 -1.91 -13.41 10.47
CA VAL A 181 -1.08 -13.41 9.26
C VAL A 181 0.28 -13.99 9.62
N SER A 182 0.91 -14.71 8.70
CA SER A 182 2.21 -15.34 8.91
C SER A 182 3.31 -14.32 9.26
N ARG A 183 4.28 -14.76 10.08
CA ARG A 183 5.48 -14.01 10.42
C ARG A 183 6.19 -13.47 9.19
N GLU A 184 6.42 -14.33 8.20
CA GLU A 184 7.13 -13.97 6.96
C GLU A 184 6.44 -12.85 6.19
N THR A 185 5.12 -12.94 6.03
CA THR A 185 4.33 -11.91 5.34
C THR A 185 4.37 -10.59 6.11
N MET A 186 4.14 -10.62 7.42
CA MET A 186 4.11 -9.40 8.23
C MET A 186 5.48 -8.72 8.31
N VAL A 187 6.56 -9.48 8.50
CA VAL A 187 7.92 -8.95 8.47
C VAL A 187 8.21 -8.29 7.12
N SER A 188 7.89 -8.95 6.00
CA SER A 188 8.09 -8.38 4.65
C SER A 188 7.32 -7.06 4.46
N LEU A 189 6.06 -6.99 4.87
CA LEU A 189 5.24 -5.78 4.72
C LEU A 189 5.76 -4.62 5.59
N PHE A 190 6.22 -4.91 6.81
CA PHE A 190 6.78 -3.89 7.69
C PHE A 190 8.19 -3.46 7.28
N THR A 191 9.01 -4.34 6.70
CA THR A 191 10.28 -3.97 6.05
C THR A 191 10.04 -2.99 4.92
N ARG A 192 8.98 -3.20 4.13
CA ARG A 192 8.56 -2.26 3.10
C ARG A 192 8.15 -0.91 3.68
N LEU A 193 7.31 -0.90 4.72
CA LEU A 193 6.90 0.35 5.39
C LEU A 193 8.10 1.11 5.98
N ASP A 194 9.06 0.40 6.54
CA ASP A 194 10.31 0.97 7.05
C ASP A 194 11.14 1.61 5.92
N ASN A 195 11.26 0.95 4.76
CA ASN A 195 11.88 1.54 3.57
C ASN A 195 11.19 2.87 3.16
N GLN A 196 9.85 2.90 3.20
CA GLN A 196 9.10 4.12 2.87
C GLN A 196 9.39 5.26 3.87
N LEU A 197 9.46 4.95 5.17
CA LEU A 197 9.80 5.93 6.22
C LEU A 197 11.21 6.49 6.03
N LEU A 198 12.21 5.62 5.82
CA LEU A 198 13.60 6.02 5.63
C LEU A 198 13.76 6.88 4.38
N GLY A 199 13.16 6.46 3.27
CA GLY A 199 13.23 7.19 2.01
C GLY A 199 12.60 8.58 2.08
N LEU A 200 11.49 8.73 2.81
CA LEU A 200 10.76 9.99 2.90
C LEU A 200 11.35 10.94 3.95
N LEU A 201 11.67 10.43 5.14
CA LEU A 201 12.04 11.26 6.30
C LEU A 201 13.55 11.35 6.54
N GLY A 202 14.34 10.38 6.05
CA GLY A 202 15.81 10.39 6.22
C GLY A 202 16.23 10.68 7.68
N THR A 203 17.16 11.63 7.86
CA THR A 203 17.64 12.04 9.20
C THR A 203 16.61 12.81 10.02
N SER A 204 15.50 13.23 9.42
CA SER A 204 14.37 13.83 10.15
C SER A 204 13.47 12.79 10.81
N LEU A 205 13.62 11.50 10.49
CA LEU A 205 12.84 10.41 11.08
C LEU A 205 12.82 10.46 12.62
N PRO A 206 13.95 10.59 13.35
CA PRO A 206 13.92 10.70 14.81
C PRO A 206 13.21 11.97 15.30
N ARG A 207 13.37 13.11 14.60
CA ARG A 207 12.75 14.40 14.97
C ARG A 207 11.23 14.34 14.84
N THR A 208 10.74 13.75 13.75
CA THR A 208 9.30 13.61 13.47
C THR A 208 8.62 12.61 14.41
N LEU A 209 9.37 11.65 14.97
CA LEU A 209 8.86 10.55 15.80
C LEU A 209 8.99 10.77 17.32
N ASN A 210 9.63 11.85 17.77
CA ASN A 210 9.90 12.06 19.19
C ASN A 210 8.66 12.50 19.98
N ARG A 211 8.04 11.52 20.65
CA ARG A 211 7.62 11.66 22.05
C ARG A 211 8.61 10.82 22.88
N ASP A 212 9.48 11.51 23.61
CA ASP A 212 10.40 10.97 24.62
C ASP A 212 11.56 10.06 24.15
N GLY A 213 12.73 10.67 23.98
CA GLY A 213 14.05 10.11 24.36
C GLY A 213 14.60 8.85 23.67
N GLU A 214 13.81 8.10 22.90
CA GLU A 214 14.29 6.88 22.24
C GLU A 214 14.99 7.21 20.91
N GLN A 215 16.28 6.90 20.81
CA GLN A 215 17.04 6.94 19.57
C GLN A 215 16.38 5.99 18.57
N GLY A 216 15.78 6.55 17.52
CA GLY A 216 15.13 5.82 16.44
C GLY A 216 16.12 4.95 15.66
N SER A 217 16.44 3.78 16.18
CA SER A 217 17.03 2.68 15.42
C SER A 217 15.87 1.81 14.98
N SER A 218 15.55 1.78 13.68
CA SER A 218 14.56 0.82 13.22
C SER A 218 15.12 -0.60 13.39
N ILE A 219 14.28 -1.44 13.99
CA ILE A 219 14.66 -2.75 14.50
C ILE A 219 14.82 -3.78 13.36
N LEU A 220 14.29 -3.48 12.16
CA LEU A 220 14.19 -4.45 11.07
C LEU A 220 15.51 -4.73 10.33
N ALA A 221 16.49 -3.82 10.36
CA ALA A 221 17.83 -4.09 9.86
C ALA A 221 18.48 -5.32 10.54
N ARG A 222 18.02 -5.68 11.75
CA ARG A 222 18.48 -6.86 12.50
C ARG A 222 17.76 -8.15 12.13
N ILE A 223 16.56 -8.06 11.54
CA ILE A 223 15.63 -9.18 11.44
C ILE A 223 15.81 -9.98 10.14
N ASP A 224 16.32 -9.40 9.05
CA ASP A 224 16.31 -10.13 7.78
C ASP A 224 17.48 -9.84 6.83
N ILE A 225 18.68 -10.30 7.22
CA ILE A 225 19.66 -10.78 6.25
C ILE A 225 19.75 -12.30 6.43
N GLY A 226 18.61 -12.98 6.27
CA GLY A 226 18.41 -14.28 6.88
C GLY A 226 17.74 -15.36 6.05
N SER A 227 17.28 -15.10 4.82
CA SER A 227 16.89 -16.20 3.93
C SER A 227 17.00 -15.85 2.44
N ASN A 228 18.15 -16.13 1.85
CA ASN A 228 18.33 -16.14 0.39
C ASN A 228 17.51 -17.27 -0.29
N GLY A 229 16.55 -17.88 0.40
CA GLY A 229 15.64 -18.94 -0.07
C GLY A 229 14.20 -18.49 -0.35
N GLY A 230 13.82 -17.24 0.00
CA GLY A 230 12.47 -16.71 -0.25
C GLY A 230 12.21 -16.22 -1.69
N ASN A 231 10.95 -15.88 -2.00
CA ASN A 231 10.55 -15.24 -3.27
C ASN A 231 11.46 -14.03 -3.58
N VAL A 232 11.91 -13.91 -4.84
CA VAL A 232 12.81 -12.85 -5.33
C VAL A 232 12.30 -11.46 -4.93
N GLU A 233 11.00 -11.22 -5.00
CA GLU A 233 10.38 -9.94 -4.63
C GLU A 233 10.57 -9.60 -3.15
N ARG A 234 10.20 -10.51 -2.25
CA ARG A 234 10.33 -10.29 -0.80
C ARG A 234 11.77 -10.03 -0.38
N SER A 235 12.72 -10.68 -1.06
CA SER A 235 14.14 -10.47 -0.77
C SER A 235 14.67 -9.10 -1.23
N LEU A 236 14.03 -8.42 -2.19
CA LEU A 236 14.46 -7.08 -2.61
C LEU A 236 14.20 -6.04 -1.52
N ASP A 237 13.04 -6.12 -0.86
CA ASP A 237 12.66 -5.22 0.24
C ASP A 237 13.72 -5.24 1.36
N GLY A 238 14.21 -6.43 1.74
CA GLY A 238 15.26 -6.59 2.76
C GLY A 238 16.62 -6.04 2.33
N VAL A 239 17.02 -6.26 1.07
CA VAL A 239 18.28 -5.71 0.53
C VAL A 239 18.23 -4.18 0.51
N LEU A 240 17.13 -3.59 0.03
CA LEU A 240 16.92 -2.15 0.03
C LEU A 240 16.88 -1.59 1.46
N ASN A 241 16.27 -2.31 2.39
CA ASN A 241 16.23 -1.92 3.80
C ASN A 241 17.63 -1.80 4.38
N SER A 242 18.48 -2.81 4.16
CA SER A 242 19.89 -2.72 4.55
C SER A 242 20.55 -1.49 3.94
N ILE A 243 20.41 -1.25 2.64
CA ILE A 243 21.03 -0.10 1.95
C ILE A 243 20.57 1.24 2.55
N PHE A 244 19.26 1.41 2.79
CA PHE A 244 18.72 2.67 3.32
C PHE A 244 19.10 2.91 4.77
N HIS A 245 19.16 1.86 5.58
CA HIS A 245 19.69 1.95 6.95
C HIS A 245 21.15 2.35 6.97
N ASP A 246 21.98 1.78 6.09
CA ASP A 246 23.39 2.14 5.98
C ASP A 246 23.53 3.65 5.70
N ARG A 247 22.69 4.16 4.82
CA ARG A 247 22.66 5.59 4.47
C ARG A 247 22.19 6.47 5.61
N LEU A 248 21.12 6.09 6.30
CA LEU A 248 20.63 6.83 7.46
C LEU A 248 21.69 6.86 8.56
N ASN A 249 22.24 5.71 8.89
CA ASN A 249 23.28 5.54 9.91
C ASN A 249 24.50 6.43 9.65
N MET A 250 24.99 6.46 8.41
CA MET A 250 26.10 7.33 8.04
C MET A 250 25.74 8.80 8.15
N ALA A 251 24.55 9.20 7.69
CA ALA A 251 24.09 10.58 7.81
C ALA A 251 23.97 11.02 9.28
N LEU A 252 23.49 10.15 10.17
CA LEU A 252 23.42 10.41 11.61
C LEU A 252 24.81 10.56 12.26
N ILE A 253 25.79 9.75 11.86
CA ILE A 253 27.19 9.90 12.32
C ILE A 253 27.77 11.24 11.86
N MET A 254 27.48 11.66 10.63
CA MET A 254 27.93 12.95 10.11
C MET A 254 27.29 14.13 10.84
N GLU A 255 26.00 14.05 11.20
CA GLU A 255 25.33 15.08 12.01
C GLU A 255 25.83 15.10 13.47
N ASN A 256 26.12 13.93 14.05
CA ASN A 256 26.65 13.81 15.42
C ASN A 256 27.68 12.67 15.53
N PRO A 257 28.98 12.99 15.53
CA PRO A 257 30.07 11.99 15.60
C PRO A 257 30.08 11.12 16.86
N SER A 258 29.33 11.52 17.90
CA SER A 258 29.20 10.75 19.14
C SER A 258 28.17 9.62 19.05
N THR A 259 27.46 9.51 17.92
CA THR A 259 26.42 8.51 17.72
C THR A 259 27.05 7.13 17.55
N PHE A 260 26.74 6.20 18.47
CA PHE A 260 27.17 4.81 18.33
C PHE A 260 26.29 4.10 17.31
N VAL A 261 26.90 3.60 16.24
CA VAL A 261 26.22 2.81 15.22
C VAL A 261 27.07 1.59 14.88
N LEU A 262 26.44 0.44 14.65
CA LEU A 262 27.18 -0.76 14.22
C LEU A 262 27.85 -0.51 12.86
N PRO A 263 29.16 -0.83 12.71
CA PRO A 263 29.83 -0.79 11.42
C PRO A 263 29.18 -1.80 10.48
N LEU A 264 28.81 -1.34 9.28
CA LEU A 264 28.16 -2.18 8.27
C LEU A 264 29.15 -2.63 7.20
N ASP A 265 28.96 -3.86 6.74
CA ASP A 265 29.79 -4.51 5.74
C ASP A 265 29.25 -4.18 4.34
N GLN A 266 29.71 -3.06 3.76
CA GLN A 266 29.33 -2.66 2.39
C GLN A 266 29.58 -3.77 1.35
N GLY A 267 30.59 -4.61 1.57
CA GLY A 267 30.89 -5.76 0.72
C GLY A 267 29.79 -6.82 0.77
N ARG A 268 29.20 -7.04 1.95
CA ARG A 268 28.03 -7.91 2.14
C ARG A 268 26.81 -7.39 1.37
N THR A 269 26.47 -6.11 1.50
CA THR A 269 25.29 -5.51 0.85
C THR A 269 25.40 -5.56 -0.68
N LEU A 270 26.57 -5.23 -1.23
CA LEU A 270 26.83 -5.33 -2.67
C LEU A 270 26.70 -6.77 -3.19
N ARG A 271 27.22 -7.74 -2.43
CA ARG A 271 27.11 -9.17 -2.77
C ARG A 271 25.66 -9.61 -2.81
N TYR A 272 24.85 -9.25 -1.80
CA TYR A 272 23.43 -9.60 -1.80
C TYR A 272 22.67 -9.00 -2.97
N LEU A 273 22.90 -7.73 -3.28
CA LEU A 273 22.25 -7.07 -4.43
C LEU A 273 22.61 -7.77 -5.75
N LYS A 274 23.85 -8.23 -5.91
CA LYS A 274 24.30 -8.98 -7.09
C LYS A 274 23.67 -10.37 -7.16
N GLU A 275 23.71 -11.13 -6.07
CA GLU A 275 23.09 -12.46 -5.98
C GLU A 275 21.59 -12.40 -6.24
N TRP A 276 20.92 -11.38 -5.69
CA TRP A 276 19.52 -11.11 -5.95
C TRP A 276 19.25 -10.89 -7.44
N TYR A 277 20.06 -10.06 -8.11
CA TYR A 277 19.87 -9.76 -9.53
C TYR A 277 20.07 -10.99 -10.42
N GLU A 278 21.06 -11.83 -10.10
CA GLU A 278 21.27 -13.10 -10.80
C GLU A 278 20.06 -14.04 -10.69
N ARG A 279 19.40 -14.07 -9.52
CA ARG A 279 18.16 -14.83 -9.31
C ARG A 279 16.99 -14.22 -10.06
N PHE A 280 16.84 -12.90 -10.02
CA PHE A 280 15.82 -12.17 -10.76
C PHE A 280 15.91 -12.44 -12.26
N VAL A 281 17.10 -12.33 -12.86
CA VAL A 281 17.30 -12.60 -14.30
C VAL A 281 16.95 -14.05 -14.66
N LYS A 282 17.24 -15.02 -13.78
CA LYS A 282 16.88 -16.43 -13.98
C LYS A 282 15.39 -16.70 -13.85
N ALA A 283 14.69 -15.96 -12.99
CA ALA A 283 13.27 -16.14 -12.72
C ALA A 283 12.37 -15.51 -13.80
N MET A 284 12.84 -14.43 -14.44
CA MET A 284 12.05 -13.75 -15.47
C MET A 284 11.99 -14.55 -16.78
N PRO A 285 10.79 -14.74 -17.38
CA PRO A 285 10.67 -15.39 -18.69
C PRO A 285 11.46 -14.62 -19.75
N SER A 286 12.13 -15.36 -20.65
CA SER A 286 12.78 -14.76 -21.81
C SER A 286 11.72 -14.03 -22.66
N PRO A 287 11.96 -12.79 -23.10
CA PRO A 287 11.01 -12.08 -23.94
C PRO A 287 10.91 -12.78 -25.30
N GLY A 288 9.84 -13.54 -25.53
CA GLY A 288 9.58 -14.15 -26.85
C GLY A 288 8.73 -15.42 -26.94
N LEU A 289 8.25 -16.04 -25.85
CA LEU A 289 7.62 -17.38 -25.93
C LEU A 289 6.24 -17.57 -25.28
N SER A 290 5.53 -16.53 -24.83
CA SER A 290 4.16 -16.69 -24.32
C SER A 290 3.13 -15.91 -25.13
N GLY A 291 2.54 -16.57 -26.14
CA GLY A 291 1.33 -16.12 -26.84
C GLY A 291 0.05 -16.43 -26.05
N GLN A 292 0.01 -16.13 -24.76
CA GLN A 292 -1.19 -16.25 -23.94
C GLN A 292 -1.72 -14.84 -23.62
N PRO A 293 -3.05 -14.64 -23.57
CA PRO A 293 -3.65 -13.33 -23.32
C PRO A 293 -3.18 -12.79 -21.96
N GLU A 294 -2.88 -11.50 -21.92
CA GLU A 294 -2.46 -10.70 -20.77
C GLU A 294 -3.46 -10.80 -19.60
N THR A 295 -3.37 -11.85 -18.78
CA THR A 295 -4.09 -11.90 -17.51
C THR A 295 -3.30 -11.12 -16.47
N SER A 296 -3.74 -9.88 -16.21
CA SER A 296 -3.63 -9.17 -14.94
C SER A 296 -2.30 -9.39 -14.19
N TYR A 297 -1.25 -8.65 -14.58
CA TYR A 297 -0.07 -8.50 -13.72
C TYR A 297 -0.53 -7.92 -12.39
N ILE A 298 -0.58 -8.78 -11.36
CA ILE A 298 -0.83 -8.39 -9.98
C ILE A 298 0.31 -7.44 -9.60
N HIS A 299 -0.03 -6.31 -8.98
CA HIS A 299 0.85 -5.15 -8.80
C HIS A 299 2.22 -5.42 -8.12
N ASP A 300 2.40 -6.59 -7.50
CA ASP A 300 3.62 -7.05 -6.81
C ASP A 300 4.77 -7.49 -7.75
N GLU A 301 4.54 -7.77 -9.04
CA GLU A 301 5.49 -8.54 -9.87
C GLU A 301 6.00 -7.84 -11.15
N ASP A 302 5.87 -6.51 -11.29
CA ASP A 302 6.30 -5.85 -12.54
C ASP A 302 7.84 -5.82 -12.69
N PRO A 303 8.40 -6.45 -13.73
CA PRO A 303 9.86 -6.56 -13.88
C PRO A 303 10.57 -5.24 -14.14
N ASN A 304 9.90 -4.24 -14.71
CA ASN A 304 10.51 -2.93 -14.87
C ASN A 304 10.68 -2.25 -13.52
N LEU A 305 9.70 -2.39 -12.63
CA LEU A 305 9.74 -1.84 -11.28
C LEU A 305 10.87 -2.47 -10.46
N MET A 306 11.01 -3.79 -10.53
CA MET A 306 12.12 -4.51 -9.88
C MET A 306 13.49 -4.08 -10.42
N ARG A 307 13.63 -3.91 -11.74
CA ARG A 307 14.87 -3.43 -12.37
C ARG A 307 15.21 -2.01 -11.95
N ILE A 308 14.21 -1.13 -11.84
CA ILE A 308 14.41 0.25 -11.38
C ILE A 308 14.96 0.24 -9.96
N TRP A 309 14.35 -0.49 -9.04
CA TRP A 309 14.80 -0.59 -7.65
C TRP A 309 16.20 -1.21 -7.52
N TYR A 310 16.54 -2.20 -8.35
CA TYR A 310 17.91 -2.71 -8.44
C TYR A 310 18.92 -1.64 -8.86
N ILE A 311 18.60 -0.86 -9.90
CA ILE A 311 19.47 0.23 -10.37
C ILE A 311 19.66 1.27 -9.25
N ILE A 312 18.56 1.65 -8.58
CA ILE A 312 18.59 2.57 -7.43
C ILE A 312 19.49 2.03 -6.32
N GLY A 313 19.29 0.78 -5.90
CA GLY A 313 20.12 0.13 -4.88
C GLY A 313 21.60 0.12 -5.27
N LYS A 314 21.92 -0.20 -6.53
CA LYS A 314 23.30 -0.19 -7.05
C LYS A 314 23.93 1.19 -6.97
N MET A 315 23.18 2.24 -7.31
CA MET A 315 23.63 3.63 -7.21
C MET A 315 23.88 4.02 -5.75
N TYR A 316 22.97 3.68 -4.84
CA TYR A 316 23.13 3.90 -3.40
C TYR A 316 24.21 3.06 -2.75
N VAL A 317 24.74 2.01 -3.38
CA VAL A 317 25.95 1.33 -2.87
C VAL A 317 27.21 2.00 -3.41
N ALA A 318 27.18 2.51 -4.64
CA ALA A 318 28.35 3.09 -5.31
C ALA A 318 28.71 4.52 -4.88
N VAL A 319 27.74 5.30 -4.39
CA VAL A 319 28.00 6.68 -3.91
C VAL A 319 28.79 6.65 -2.58
N PRO A 320 29.81 7.49 -2.34
CA PRO A 320 30.38 7.60 -0.99
C PRO A 320 29.40 8.31 -0.04
N PRO A 321 29.35 7.98 1.26
CA PRO A 321 28.45 8.65 2.21
C PRO A 321 28.66 10.16 2.35
N ASP A 322 29.92 10.60 2.27
CA ASP A 322 30.39 11.99 2.35
C ASP A 322 30.68 12.59 0.96
N GLY A 323 30.24 11.90 -0.10
CA GLY A 323 30.48 12.32 -1.47
C GLY A 323 29.80 13.65 -1.79
N PRO A 324 30.44 14.55 -2.56
CA PRO A 324 29.78 15.76 -3.03
C PRO A 324 28.57 15.43 -3.92
N GLU A 325 27.60 16.34 -3.99
CA GLU A 325 26.37 16.15 -4.80
C GLU A 325 26.63 15.87 -6.29
N CYS A 326 27.81 16.21 -6.82
CA CYS A 326 28.20 15.90 -8.20
C CYS A 326 28.51 14.43 -8.44
N VAL A 327 28.69 13.60 -7.40
CA VAL A 327 28.91 12.16 -7.57
C VAL A 327 27.75 11.51 -8.33
N TRP A 328 26.54 12.04 -8.17
CA TRP A 328 25.36 11.53 -8.89
C TRP A 328 25.45 11.70 -10.41
N ASP A 329 26.29 12.61 -10.92
CA ASP A 329 26.41 12.91 -12.35
C ASP A 329 26.96 11.73 -13.16
N GLN A 330 27.71 10.83 -12.51
CA GLN A 330 28.23 9.62 -13.15
C GLN A 330 27.11 8.66 -13.59
N PHE A 331 25.93 8.73 -12.97
CA PHE A 331 24.80 7.81 -13.21
C PHE A 331 23.83 8.29 -14.30
N ARG A 332 24.30 9.14 -15.23
CA ARG A 332 23.45 9.67 -16.31
C ARG A 332 22.80 8.56 -17.15
N ALA A 333 23.52 7.46 -17.39
CA ALA A 333 23.00 6.33 -18.15
C ALA A 333 21.89 5.62 -17.35
N GLU A 334 22.14 5.30 -16.09
CA GLU A 334 21.18 4.70 -15.18
C GLU A 334 19.89 5.53 -15.05
N PHE A 335 19.99 6.85 -14.87
CA PHE A 335 18.81 7.72 -14.80
C PHE A 335 17.97 7.65 -16.07
N LYS A 336 18.59 7.62 -17.26
CA LYS A 336 17.86 7.45 -18.52
C LYS A 336 17.17 6.09 -18.60
N THR A 337 17.85 5.02 -18.17
CA THR A 337 17.26 3.68 -18.12
C THR A 337 16.07 3.63 -17.17
N ILE A 338 16.18 4.23 -15.97
CA ILE A 338 15.06 4.32 -15.02
C ILE A 338 13.85 4.99 -15.66
N ILE A 339 14.05 6.12 -16.36
CA ILE A 339 12.95 6.84 -17.01
C ILE A 339 12.30 6.00 -18.10
N SER A 340 13.08 5.33 -18.97
CA SER A 340 12.52 4.45 -20.00
C SER A 340 11.70 3.31 -19.40
N LEU A 341 12.21 2.65 -18.35
CA LEU A 341 11.51 1.56 -17.67
C LEU A 341 10.23 2.06 -16.99
N ALA A 342 10.26 3.26 -16.40
CA ALA A 342 9.14 3.90 -15.73
C ALA A 342 8.03 4.27 -16.72
N GLU A 343 8.39 4.80 -17.90
CA GLU A 343 7.44 5.09 -18.98
C GLU A 343 6.71 3.84 -19.45
N ASP A 344 7.44 2.76 -19.68
CA ASP A 344 6.87 1.48 -20.08
C ASP A 344 5.91 0.92 -19.02
N TYR A 345 6.30 1.00 -17.73
CA TYR A 345 5.46 0.59 -16.61
C TYR A 345 4.18 1.44 -16.54
N LEU A 346 4.31 2.76 -16.50
CA LEU A 346 3.17 3.68 -16.39
C LEU A 346 2.24 3.59 -17.60
N LEU A 347 2.76 3.31 -18.80
CA LEU A 347 1.96 3.08 -20.00
C LEU A 347 1.10 1.81 -19.87
N ARG A 348 1.65 0.71 -19.36
CA ARG A 348 0.89 -0.52 -19.08
C ARG A 348 -0.19 -0.26 -18.03
N MET A 349 0.14 0.46 -16.97
CA MET A 349 -0.81 0.77 -15.89
C MET A 349 -1.96 1.68 -16.36
N ARG A 350 -1.69 2.71 -17.17
CA ARG A 350 -2.73 3.60 -17.71
C ARG A 350 -3.74 2.90 -18.62
N LYS A 351 -3.35 1.82 -19.31
CA LYS A 351 -4.29 1.01 -20.10
C LYS A 351 -5.33 0.30 -19.21
N SER A 352 -5.01 0.08 -17.94
CA SER A 352 -5.88 -0.64 -16.99
C SER A 352 -6.85 0.27 -16.22
N SER A 353 -6.52 1.56 -16.01
CA SER A 353 -7.39 2.51 -15.31
C SER A 353 -6.94 3.97 -15.57
N GLN A 354 -7.90 4.88 -15.67
CA GLN A 354 -7.67 6.34 -15.71
C GLN A 354 -7.88 7.03 -14.35
N LYS A 355 -8.10 6.27 -13.27
CA LYS A 355 -8.40 6.80 -11.94
C LYS A 355 -7.12 7.00 -11.12
N ARG A 356 -7.21 7.78 -10.05
CA ARG A 356 -6.18 7.80 -8.99
C ARG A 356 -5.93 6.38 -8.50
N THR A 357 -4.67 6.05 -8.22
CA THR A 357 -4.31 4.69 -7.75
C THR A 357 -3.61 4.72 -6.41
N PHE A 358 -3.95 3.74 -5.56
CA PHE A 358 -3.25 3.46 -4.31
C PHE A 358 -2.49 2.13 -4.42
N SER A 359 -1.27 2.06 -3.90
CA SER A 359 -0.45 0.83 -3.90
C SER A 359 0.27 0.69 -2.57
N PHE A 360 0.33 -0.54 -2.04
CA PHE A 360 1.23 -0.86 -0.92
C PHE A 360 2.64 -1.24 -1.39
N ASP A 361 2.80 -1.55 -2.68
CA ASP A 361 4.05 -2.13 -3.21
C ASP A 361 5.20 -1.15 -3.38
N LEU A 362 6.40 -1.70 -3.61
CA LEU A 362 7.60 -0.96 -3.98
C LEU A 362 7.37 -0.17 -5.26
N GLY A 363 6.81 1.01 -5.15
CA GLY A 363 6.31 1.73 -6.31
C GLY A 363 7.34 2.63 -7.01
N ILE A 364 6.84 3.43 -7.96
CA ILE A 364 7.63 4.22 -8.91
C ILE A 364 7.80 5.68 -8.49
N VAL A 365 7.02 6.16 -7.51
CA VAL A 365 7.04 7.57 -7.09
C VAL A 365 8.39 7.91 -6.46
N SER A 366 8.87 7.09 -5.51
CA SER A 366 10.18 7.34 -4.88
C SER A 366 11.36 7.27 -5.88
N PRO A 367 11.47 6.27 -6.79
CA PRO A 367 12.50 6.28 -7.82
C PRO A 367 12.47 7.49 -8.76
N LEU A 368 11.28 7.92 -9.21
CA LEU A 368 11.16 9.12 -10.05
C LEU A 368 11.55 10.39 -9.31
N TYR A 369 11.23 10.47 -8.02
CA TYR A 369 11.67 11.56 -7.15
C TYR A 369 13.19 11.64 -7.07
N ILE A 370 13.84 10.50 -6.82
CA ILE A 370 15.31 10.40 -6.77
C ILE A 370 15.91 10.90 -8.09
N VAL A 371 15.37 10.48 -9.24
CA VAL A 371 15.83 10.97 -10.56
C VAL A 371 15.63 12.49 -10.66
N GLY A 372 14.46 13.00 -10.27
CA GLY A 372 14.10 14.41 -10.34
C GLY A 372 15.02 15.32 -9.52
N VAL A 373 15.37 14.91 -8.29
CA VAL A 373 16.23 15.75 -7.43
C VAL A 373 17.72 15.55 -7.71
N ARG A 374 18.17 14.33 -8.07
CA ARG A 374 19.61 14.04 -8.22
C ARG A 374 20.16 14.30 -9.62
N CYS A 375 19.43 13.97 -10.70
CA CYS A 375 19.96 13.98 -12.08
C CYS A 375 20.17 15.39 -12.63
N ARG A 376 21.36 15.78 -13.10
CA ARG A 376 21.62 17.10 -13.73
C ARG A 376 21.22 17.24 -15.20
N HIS A 377 20.87 16.14 -15.85
CA HIS A 377 20.53 16.19 -17.27
C HIS A 377 19.11 16.75 -17.46
N ILE A 378 19.03 18.00 -17.92
CA ILE A 378 17.79 18.81 -18.07
C ILE A 378 16.59 17.98 -18.56
N ASN A 379 16.74 17.28 -19.69
CA ASN A 379 15.63 16.53 -20.29
C ASN A 379 15.21 15.32 -19.44
N THR A 380 16.16 14.61 -18.82
CA THR A 380 15.87 13.43 -17.99
C THR A 380 15.21 13.85 -16.68
N ARG A 381 15.74 14.91 -16.05
CA ARG A 381 15.18 15.50 -14.83
C ARG A 381 13.74 15.97 -15.04
N ARG A 382 13.51 16.82 -16.04
CA ARG A 382 12.16 17.34 -16.35
C ARG A 382 11.19 16.23 -16.73
N ARG A 383 11.68 15.18 -17.40
CA ARG A 383 10.85 14.01 -17.71
C ARG A 383 10.42 13.25 -16.46
N ALA A 384 11.32 13.07 -15.49
CA ALA A 384 10.99 12.44 -14.21
C ALA A 384 9.89 13.22 -13.47
N ILE A 385 10.06 14.55 -13.37
CA ILE A 385 9.10 15.45 -12.74
C ILE A 385 7.73 15.39 -13.45
N TRP A 386 7.73 15.42 -14.78
CA TRP A 386 6.49 15.30 -15.56
C TRP A 386 5.77 13.96 -15.31
N LEU A 387 6.51 12.85 -15.17
CA LEU A 387 5.92 11.55 -14.86
C LEU A 387 5.28 11.55 -13.46
N LEU A 388 5.95 12.13 -12.47
CA LEU A 388 5.41 12.29 -11.11
C LEU A 388 4.08 13.06 -11.11
N GLU A 389 4.06 14.22 -11.75
CA GLU A 389 2.91 15.13 -11.74
C GLU A 389 1.71 14.61 -12.53
N THR A 390 1.91 13.64 -13.44
CA THR A 390 0.83 13.13 -14.30
C THR A 390 0.38 11.71 -13.98
N CYS A 391 1.05 11.01 -13.06
CA CYS A 391 0.71 9.60 -12.76
C CYS A 391 -0.41 9.43 -11.73
N GLU A 392 -0.80 10.50 -11.01
CA GLU A 392 -1.90 10.52 -10.04
C GLU A 392 -1.95 9.28 -9.12
N ARG A 393 -0.84 9.07 -8.39
CA ARG A 393 -0.59 7.82 -7.69
C ARG A 393 -0.12 8.07 -6.26
N ARG A 394 -0.64 7.25 -5.33
CA ARG A 394 -0.22 7.19 -3.94
C ARG A 394 0.36 5.83 -3.61
N GLU A 395 1.57 5.83 -3.08
CA GLU A 395 2.34 4.65 -2.69
C GLU A 395 2.62 4.75 -1.20
N ILE A 396 1.59 4.44 -0.41
CA ILE A 396 1.55 4.64 1.03
C ILE A 396 1.87 6.11 1.38
N LEU A 397 3.09 6.38 1.87
CA LEU A 397 3.55 7.70 2.30
C LEU A 397 3.92 8.62 1.12
N TRP A 398 4.18 8.06 -0.06
CA TRP A 398 4.56 8.84 -1.23
C TRP A 398 3.34 9.22 -2.07
N ASP A 399 3.09 10.52 -2.18
CA ASP A 399 2.10 11.08 -3.09
C ASP A 399 2.81 11.68 -4.31
N SER A 400 2.45 11.23 -5.51
CA SER A 400 3.15 11.61 -6.74
C SER A 400 3.06 13.12 -7.02
N THR A 401 1.94 13.76 -6.68
CA THR A 401 1.71 15.18 -6.94
C THR A 401 2.57 16.03 -6.01
N ILE A 402 2.50 15.77 -4.70
CA ILE A 402 3.30 16.49 -3.70
C ILE A 402 4.80 16.29 -4.01
N THR A 403 5.19 15.05 -4.27
CA THR A 403 6.58 14.69 -4.57
C THR A 403 7.09 15.34 -5.86
N GLY A 404 6.24 15.42 -6.90
CA GLY A 404 6.54 16.12 -8.15
C GLY A 404 6.75 17.62 -7.96
N MET A 405 5.87 18.27 -7.17
CA MET A 405 6.02 19.68 -6.80
C MET A 405 7.32 19.93 -6.04
N THR A 406 7.68 19.06 -5.11
CA THR A 406 8.95 19.15 -4.37
C THR A 406 10.14 19.00 -5.31
N ALA A 407 10.15 18.00 -6.20
CA ALA A 407 11.24 17.82 -7.14
C ALA A 407 11.38 19.00 -8.12
N ARG A 408 10.25 19.58 -8.55
CA ARG A 408 10.22 20.81 -9.35
C ARG A 408 10.83 21.99 -8.60
N ARG A 409 10.47 22.19 -7.33
CA ARG A 409 11.03 23.24 -6.47
C ARG A 409 12.56 23.12 -6.36
N VAL A 410 13.07 21.91 -6.15
CA VAL A 410 14.52 21.62 -6.13
C VAL A 410 15.16 21.98 -7.47
N MET A 411 14.58 21.53 -8.58
CA MET A 411 15.05 21.84 -9.92
C MET A 411 15.10 23.36 -10.17
N GLU A 412 14.02 24.07 -9.87
CA GLU A 412 13.91 25.51 -10.06
C GLU A 412 14.94 26.26 -9.21
N PHE A 413 15.16 25.82 -7.96
CA PHE A 413 16.21 26.39 -7.11
C PHE A 413 17.60 26.21 -7.73
N GLU A 414 17.96 24.99 -8.14
CA GLU A 414 19.27 24.71 -8.76
C GLU A 414 19.45 25.36 -10.14
N GLU A 415 18.37 25.53 -10.92
CA GLU A 415 18.40 26.10 -12.28
C GLU A 415 18.17 27.62 -12.30
N SER A 416 17.81 28.24 -11.17
CA SER A 416 17.57 29.68 -11.05
C SER A 416 18.84 30.50 -11.31
N SER A 417 19.07 30.80 -12.60
CA SER A 417 20.25 31.52 -13.10
C SER A 417 20.19 33.04 -12.84
N GLY A 418 19.50 33.49 -11.78
CA GLY A 418 19.00 34.87 -11.68
C GLY A 418 19.24 35.63 -10.37
N ILE A 419 19.87 35.04 -9.34
CA ILE A 419 20.18 35.75 -8.08
C ILE A 419 21.70 35.74 -7.89
N GLY A 420 22.38 36.67 -8.59
CA GLY A 420 23.82 36.89 -8.45
C GLY A 420 24.71 35.82 -9.09
N ALA A 421 25.81 36.24 -9.70
CA ALA A 421 26.80 35.36 -10.33
C ALA A 421 27.48 34.36 -9.36
N GLU A 422 27.18 34.42 -8.06
CA GLU A 422 27.72 33.56 -7.00
C GLU A 422 26.91 32.26 -6.76
N LEU A 423 25.69 32.12 -7.31
CA LEU A 423 24.83 30.94 -7.09
C LEU A 423 24.85 29.91 -8.24
N LEU A 424 25.53 30.20 -9.35
CA LEU A 424 25.67 29.24 -10.46
C LEU A 424 26.43 27.99 -10.00
N GLY A 425 25.71 26.88 -9.83
CA GLY A 425 26.27 25.58 -9.43
C GLY A 425 26.02 25.17 -7.98
N GLN A 426 25.23 25.93 -7.20
CA GLN A 426 24.77 25.48 -5.89
C GLN A 426 23.77 24.33 -6.02
N ARG A 427 23.87 23.37 -5.11
CA ARG A 427 23.11 22.12 -5.11
C ARG A 427 22.39 22.00 -3.79
N VAL A 428 21.12 21.61 -3.86
CA VAL A 428 20.39 21.23 -2.65
C VAL A 428 21.04 19.97 -2.12
N ARG A 429 21.54 20.03 -0.89
CA ARG A 429 22.17 18.89 -0.21
C ARG A 429 21.12 18.06 0.50
N THR A 430 20.18 18.74 1.14
CA THR A 430 19.15 18.09 1.97
C THR A 430 17.78 18.59 1.58
N VAL A 431 16.85 17.65 1.41
CA VAL A 431 15.43 17.93 1.26
C VAL A 431 14.73 17.29 2.44
N THR A 432 14.18 18.12 3.32
CA THR A 432 13.54 17.66 4.55
C THR A 432 12.03 17.79 4.43
N ALA A 433 11.32 16.67 4.50
CA ALA A 433 9.87 16.65 4.60
C ALA A 433 9.44 16.84 6.06
N VAL A 434 8.74 17.93 6.34
CA VAL A 434 8.09 18.20 7.63
C VAL A 434 6.60 17.92 7.46
N LEU A 435 6.13 16.90 8.18
CA LEU A 435 4.73 16.49 8.16
C LEU A 435 3.96 17.29 9.23
N ASP A 436 2.94 18.05 8.81
CA ASP A 436 1.98 18.77 9.66
C ASP A 436 0.56 18.30 9.31
N ASP A 437 -0.26 17.94 10.30
CA ASP A 437 -1.61 17.42 10.02
C ASP A 437 -2.60 18.55 9.68
N ASP A 438 -2.36 19.78 10.12
CA ASP A 438 -3.22 20.95 9.89
C ASP A 438 -2.80 21.73 8.64
N LYS A 439 -1.49 21.77 8.35
CA LYS A 439 -0.89 22.51 7.22
C LYS A 439 -0.42 21.61 6.07
N GLY A 440 -0.51 20.29 6.23
CA GLY A 440 -0.03 19.31 5.26
C GLY A 440 1.48 19.11 5.30
N VAL A 441 2.05 18.63 4.19
CA VAL A 441 3.50 18.42 4.08
C VAL A 441 4.19 19.72 3.66
N SER A 442 5.05 20.28 4.52
CA SER A 442 5.97 21.35 4.15
C SER A 442 7.36 20.79 3.86
N VAL A 443 8.08 21.42 2.94
CA VAL A 443 9.43 20.97 2.56
C VAL A 443 10.43 22.09 2.80
N GLU A 444 11.49 21.74 3.53
CA GLU A 444 12.66 22.59 3.77
C GLU A 444 13.81 22.12 2.86
N LEU A 445 14.51 23.08 2.25
CA LEU A 445 15.65 22.84 1.37
C LEU A 445 16.89 23.47 2.01
N GLU A 446 17.97 22.70 2.12
CA GLU A 446 19.28 23.15 2.60
C GLU A 446 20.37 22.98 1.54
#